data_AF-A0A5D0PK18-F1
#
_entry.id   AF-A0A5D0PK18-F1
#
_cell.length_a   1.000
_cell.length_b   1.000
_cell.length_c   1.000
_cell.angle_alpha   90.00
_cell.angle_beta   90.00
_cell.angle_gamma   90.00
#
_symmetry.space_group_name_H-M   'P 1'
#
loop_
_entity.id
_entity.type
_entity.pdbx_description
1 polymer ?
#
loop_
_entity_poly.entity_id
_entity_poly.type
_entity_poly.pdbx_seq_one_letter_code
_entity_poly.pdbx_strand_id
1 'polypeptide(L)'
;MTSSGKGLAPFVGLQPFRREDIAKFHGRGGEIGELTERWQNNRLTILHGSAGAGKTSLVAAGVLPRLDLSRFDVLPVGGVRRPPFVPVAIDPEEGDPHALALLASWSPYENPLRFAGLTISSYLRWHHWSPDGRPIMAVLDQADEVFTAFRRPPRDHPHLLDQLSDALASDDLPLRLLVVVGDEQLESLRRHDGLRAHMDEDTFFRLLPMSPDAALEACCRPLEAMGHVFEPGAGETFVDRLRGAGADLSATVEPLHLQLACTALWDSVRDRSAPIGTDDLIDVDDVLGSFTHRVINEVARDHLRGDADKLIALLRPIARQDDTCEELPQRVAQSLTERHVLHAGEKCRYEMPGRLVEPFLRRAAGVPAPMVADRLAEAAFALHRGWFDVAERYAREEIGQRPGNRSRARAESLLGDLAYLRDDVDTALEHYRLAARHYDATPGSDQIVATYLTAIGRILLDRGAYQDAVAQLQAAARRSREPAIQTELAWALWYVGRESGAVDVLDSALRQSGERPEILRARGEILSDLARPERALSDLGKVKPHEQPSTQAAYALALALSGDVRKAVEAVPRLDVDSDAATLLRAARVMKEAGRDSEASRLACRARESRGRRPLPPQLTEAADRLIGTTA
;
A
#
# COMPACT_ATOMS: atom_id res chain seq x y z
N MET A 1 14.74 18.85 -4.40
CA MET A 1 15.55 19.73 -3.54
C MET A 1 14.64 20.51 -2.61
N THR A 2 14.54 20.09 -1.35
CA THR A 2 14.17 20.93 -0.20
C THR A 2 15.05 20.46 0.96
N SER A 3 16.31 20.88 0.89
CA SER A 3 17.22 20.88 2.04
C SER A 3 16.67 21.89 3.04
N SER A 4 15.92 21.43 4.04
CA SER A 4 15.71 22.21 5.25
C SER A 4 16.99 22.08 6.07
N GLY A 5 17.78 23.14 6.13
CA GLY A 5 19.04 23.22 6.86
C GLY A 5 18.90 23.01 8.36
N LYS A 6 18.82 21.74 8.79
CA LYS A 6 19.41 21.28 10.04
C LYS A 6 20.80 20.76 9.67
N GLY A 7 21.84 21.18 10.37
CA GLY A 7 23.23 20.78 10.08
C GLY A 7 23.40 19.26 10.01
N LEU A 8 24.53 18.79 9.46
CA LEU A 8 24.88 17.37 9.38
C LEU A 8 24.79 16.72 10.77
N ALA A 9 23.61 16.18 11.12
CA ALA A 9 23.42 15.44 12.34
C ALA A 9 23.88 13.98 12.09
N PRO A 10 24.66 13.39 13.01
CA PRO A 10 25.15 12.02 12.88
C PRO A 10 24.03 10.97 12.96
N PHE A 11 22.90 11.33 13.58
CA PHE A 11 21.76 10.43 13.80
C PHE A 11 20.48 10.95 13.11
N VAL A 12 19.61 10.04 12.70
CA VAL A 12 18.36 10.35 11.96
C VAL A 12 17.12 10.37 12.86
N GLY A 13 17.27 9.96 14.12
CA GLY A 13 16.20 9.94 15.12
C GLY A 13 15.16 8.85 14.84
N LEU A 14 13.88 9.21 14.94
CA LEU A 14 12.75 8.28 14.75
C LEU A 14 12.47 7.94 13.27
N GLN A 15 13.15 8.59 12.33
CA GLN A 15 12.97 8.29 10.92
C GLN A 15 13.78 7.04 10.53
N PRO A 16 13.24 6.17 9.66
CA PRO A 16 14.03 5.07 9.13
C PRO A 16 15.19 5.64 8.29
N PHE A 17 16.36 5.00 8.38
CA PHE A 17 17.50 5.33 7.53
C PHE A 17 17.14 5.11 6.06
N ARG A 18 17.53 6.06 5.20
CA ARG A 18 17.33 5.99 3.75
C ARG A 18 18.63 5.65 3.03
N ARG A 19 18.53 5.47 1.72
CA ARG A 19 19.69 5.28 0.84
C ARG A 19 20.69 6.44 0.96
N GLU A 20 20.24 7.66 1.23
CA GLU A 20 21.15 8.80 1.44
C GLU A 20 21.93 8.72 2.76
N ASP A 21 21.47 7.91 3.74
CA ASP A 21 22.05 7.82 5.08
C ASP A 21 23.06 6.66 5.23
N ILE A 22 23.50 6.03 4.14
CA ILE A 22 24.45 4.89 4.16
C ILE A 22 25.67 5.17 5.05
N ALA A 23 26.22 6.39 4.97
CA ALA A 23 27.40 6.78 5.75
C ALA A 23 27.16 6.80 7.27
N LYS A 24 25.90 6.80 7.72
CA LYS A 24 25.49 6.81 9.14
C LYS A 24 24.99 5.43 9.61
N PHE A 25 24.80 4.47 8.71
CA PHE A 25 24.18 3.17 9.02
C PHE A 25 25.25 2.09 9.25
N HIS A 26 25.57 1.82 10.52
CA HIS A 26 26.63 0.88 10.95
C HIS A 26 26.11 -0.19 11.92
N GLY A 27 26.95 -1.17 12.26
CA GLY A 27 26.62 -2.22 13.24
C GLY A 27 25.73 -3.35 12.71
N ARG A 28 25.43 -3.39 11.40
CA ARG A 28 24.60 -4.42 10.76
C ARG A 28 25.30 -5.13 9.60
N GLY A 29 26.63 -5.10 9.57
CA GLY A 29 27.41 -5.59 8.42
C GLY A 29 27.14 -7.06 8.07
N GLY A 30 27.04 -7.92 9.09
CA GLY A 30 26.78 -9.35 8.93
C GLY A 30 25.39 -9.63 8.39
N GLU A 31 24.36 -9.07 9.03
CA GLU A 31 22.96 -9.28 8.64
C GLU A 31 22.69 -8.75 7.23
N ILE A 32 23.31 -7.63 6.86
CA ILE A 32 23.16 -7.12 5.50
C ILE A 32 23.78 -8.08 4.48
N GLY A 33 24.98 -8.61 4.75
CA GLY A 33 25.65 -9.55 3.86
C GLY A 33 24.81 -10.81 3.63
N GLU A 34 24.37 -11.43 4.72
CA GLU A 34 23.57 -12.65 4.69
C GLU A 34 22.21 -12.45 3.99
N LEU A 35 21.48 -11.38 4.34
CA LEU A 35 20.19 -11.08 3.72
C LEU A 35 20.35 -10.77 2.22
N THR A 36 21.41 -10.05 1.84
CA THR A 36 21.69 -9.72 0.44
C THR A 36 21.98 -10.99 -0.37
N GLU A 37 22.83 -11.89 0.14
CA GLU A 37 23.14 -13.16 -0.52
C GLU A 37 21.91 -14.03 -0.66
N ARG A 38 21.13 -14.18 0.42
CA ARG A 38 19.89 -14.96 0.41
C ARG A 38 18.87 -14.44 -0.60
N TRP A 39 18.66 -13.13 -0.65
CA TRP A 39 17.73 -12.53 -1.60
C TRP A 39 18.21 -12.64 -3.06
N GLN A 40 19.53 -12.54 -3.31
CA GLN A 40 20.09 -12.76 -4.64
C GLN A 40 19.95 -14.21 -5.12
N ASN A 41 19.90 -15.17 -4.21
CA ASN A 41 19.86 -16.60 -4.55
C ASN A 41 18.44 -17.17 -4.60
N ASN A 42 17.48 -16.61 -3.86
CA ASN A 42 16.10 -17.11 -3.80
C ASN A 42 15.10 -16.25 -4.60
N ARG A 43 13.99 -16.85 -5.05
CA ARG A 43 12.87 -16.11 -5.67
C ARG A 43 12.03 -15.37 -4.63
N LEU A 44 11.91 -15.93 -3.42
CA LEU A 44 11.24 -15.31 -2.28
C LEU A 44 12.20 -15.24 -1.09
N THR A 45 12.22 -14.11 -0.40
CA THR A 45 12.91 -13.95 0.88
C THR A 45 12.02 -13.13 1.79
N ILE A 46 11.85 -13.58 3.04
CA ILE A 46 10.99 -12.96 4.03
C ILE A 46 11.88 -12.45 5.17
N LEU A 47 12.01 -11.13 5.27
CA LEU A 47 12.63 -10.45 6.40
C LEU A 47 11.57 -10.20 7.47
N HIS A 48 11.74 -10.78 8.66
CA HIS A 48 10.85 -10.56 9.78
C HIS A 48 11.59 -10.23 11.07
N GLY A 49 10.87 -9.69 12.05
CA GLY A 49 11.44 -9.29 13.35
C GLY A 49 10.49 -8.35 14.09
N SER A 50 10.79 -8.04 15.35
CA SER A 50 9.99 -7.14 16.18
C SER A 50 9.83 -5.74 15.58
N ALA A 51 8.78 -5.03 15.99
CA ALA A 51 8.63 -3.61 15.67
C ALA A 51 9.82 -2.82 16.25
N GLY A 52 10.43 -1.94 15.46
CA GLY A 52 11.60 -1.16 15.89
C GLY A 52 12.97 -1.84 15.71
N ALA A 53 13.02 -3.12 15.31
CA ALA A 53 14.27 -3.86 15.03
C ALA A 53 15.12 -3.30 13.86
N GLY A 54 14.59 -2.30 13.13
CA GLY A 54 15.31 -1.63 12.04
C GLY A 54 15.14 -2.27 10.66
N LYS A 55 14.10 -3.10 10.45
CA LYS A 55 13.86 -3.82 9.18
C LYS A 55 13.89 -2.92 7.93
N THR A 56 13.08 -1.86 7.90
CA THR A 56 13.06 -0.88 6.80
C THR A 56 14.41 -0.22 6.59
N SER A 57 15.14 0.11 7.67
CA SER A 57 16.47 0.72 7.60
C SER A 57 17.52 -0.26 7.04
N LEU A 58 17.47 -1.53 7.46
CA LEU A 58 18.33 -2.60 6.96
C LEU A 58 18.20 -2.74 5.44
N VAL A 59 16.97 -2.73 4.92
CA VAL A 59 16.71 -2.84 3.49
C VAL A 59 17.13 -1.59 2.74
N ALA A 60 16.66 -0.41 3.17
CA ALA A 60 16.84 0.84 2.43
C ALA A 60 18.28 1.38 2.46
N ALA A 61 18.95 1.32 3.61
CA ALA A 61 20.30 1.85 3.80
C ALA A 61 21.38 0.77 3.76
N GLY A 62 21.04 -0.51 3.92
CA GLY A 62 21.98 -1.61 3.95
C GLY A 62 21.99 -2.46 2.68
N VAL A 63 20.89 -3.15 2.41
CA VAL A 63 20.78 -4.19 1.36
C VAL A 63 20.72 -3.58 -0.04
N LEU A 64 19.75 -2.71 -0.31
CA LEU A 64 19.55 -2.13 -1.65
C LEU A 64 20.80 -1.42 -2.21
N PRO A 65 21.59 -0.68 -1.41
CA PRO A 65 22.82 -0.05 -1.91
C PRO A 65 23.93 -1.03 -2.32
N ARG A 66 23.90 -2.29 -1.86
CA ARG A 66 24.90 -3.32 -2.21
C ARG A 66 24.56 -4.09 -3.49
N LEU A 67 23.38 -3.89 -4.06
CA LEU A 67 23.01 -4.54 -5.32
C LEU A 67 23.76 -3.92 -6.51
N ASP A 68 24.33 -4.78 -7.35
CA ASP A 68 24.98 -4.39 -8.60
C ASP A 68 23.95 -4.14 -9.70
N LEU A 69 23.71 -2.86 -10.02
CA LEU A 69 22.75 -2.43 -11.04
C LEU A 69 23.13 -2.86 -12.47
N SER A 70 24.35 -3.37 -12.69
CA SER A 70 24.71 -4.00 -13.97
C SER A 70 24.13 -5.40 -14.11
N ARG A 71 23.93 -6.11 -12.98
CA ARG A 71 23.44 -7.49 -12.93
C ARG A 71 21.95 -7.62 -12.64
N PHE A 72 21.38 -6.63 -11.95
CA PHE A 72 20.02 -6.68 -11.44
C PHE A 72 19.21 -5.47 -11.86
N ASP A 73 17.94 -5.69 -12.16
CA ASP A 73 16.96 -4.64 -12.34
C ASP A 73 16.24 -4.42 -11.00
N VAL A 74 16.57 -3.32 -10.33
CA VAL A 74 16.11 -3.05 -8.95
C VAL A 74 14.93 -2.08 -8.96
N LEU A 75 13.79 -2.55 -8.47
CA LEU A 75 12.62 -1.69 -8.27
C LEU A 75 12.80 -0.80 -7.03
N PRO A 76 12.18 0.39 -7.00
CA PRO A 76 12.00 1.16 -5.77
C PRO A 76 11.35 0.33 -4.66
N VAL A 77 11.51 0.76 -3.40
CA VAL A 77 10.86 0.08 -2.26
C VAL A 77 9.35 0.18 -2.41
N GLY A 78 8.70 -0.98 -2.52
CA GLY A 78 7.26 -1.07 -2.64
C GLY A 78 6.57 -0.98 -1.29
N GLY A 79 5.40 -0.34 -1.26
CA GLY A 79 4.50 -0.31 -0.12
C GLY A 79 3.05 -0.34 -0.59
N VAL A 80 2.13 -0.69 0.30
CA VAL A 80 0.71 -0.87 -0.05
C VAL A 80 -0.17 0.28 0.41
N ARG A 81 0.45 1.41 0.77
CA ARG A 81 -0.23 2.67 1.10
C ARG A 81 -0.63 3.42 -0.17
N ARG A 82 -1.90 3.84 -0.20
CA ARG A 82 -2.45 4.62 -1.32
C ARG A 82 -1.72 5.97 -1.45
N PRO A 83 -1.34 6.39 -2.68
CA PRO A 83 -0.82 7.74 -2.91
C PRO A 83 -1.83 8.82 -2.49
N PRO A 84 -1.41 9.92 -1.84
CA PRO A 84 -2.30 10.86 -1.15
C PRO A 84 -3.18 11.75 -2.05
N PHE A 85 -3.08 11.60 -3.37
CA PHE A 85 -3.84 12.38 -4.37
C PHE A 85 -4.66 11.48 -5.30
N VAL A 86 -4.69 10.17 -5.02
CA VAL A 86 -5.48 9.20 -5.77
C VAL A 86 -6.69 8.85 -4.90
N PRO A 87 -7.91 9.23 -5.28
CA PRO A 87 -9.11 8.86 -4.54
C PRO A 87 -9.31 7.34 -4.48
N VAL A 88 -9.98 6.85 -3.44
CA VAL A 88 -10.39 5.44 -3.34
C VAL A 88 -11.35 5.04 -4.47
N ALA A 89 -12.15 5.99 -4.97
CA ALA A 89 -13.09 5.77 -6.08
C ALA A 89 -12.44 5.47 -7.46
N ILE A 90 -11.11 5.54 -7.55
CA ILE A 90 -10.35 5.16 -8.76
C ILE A 90 -10.19 3.64 -8.91
N ASP A 91 -10.31 2.87 -7.84
CA ASP A 91 -10.02 1.43 -7.89
C ASP A 91 -11.04 0.70 -8.78
N PRO A 92 -10.63 0.07 -9.90
CA PRO A 92 -11.53 -0.68 -10.77
C PRO A 92 -12.30 -1.74 -9.97
N GLU A 93 -13.51 -2.08 -10.42
CA GLU A 93 -14.37 -3.06 -9.74
C GLU A 93 -13.62 -4.38 -9.51
N GLU A 94 -12.83 -4.81 -10.49
CA GLU A 94 -12.03 -6.04 -10.46
C GLU A 94 -10.56 -5.86 -10.00
N GLY A 95 -10.16 -4.66 -9.55
CA GLY A 95 -8.77 -4.36 -9.17
C GLY A 95 -8.50 -4.49 -7.68
N ASP A 96 -7.28 -4.85 -7.29
CA ASP A 96 -6.83 -4.80 -5.89
C ASP A 96 -6.26 -3.40 -5.56
N PRO A 97 -6.84 -2.65 -4.60
CA PRO A 97 -6.32 -1.38 -4.10
C PRO A 97 -4.83 -1.42 -3.68
N HIS A 98 -4.39 -2.53 -3.09
CA HIS A 98 -3.02 -2.72 -2.65
C HIS A 98 -2.07 -2.99 -3.82
N ALA A 99 -2.54 -3.67 -4.88
CA ALA A 99 -1.76 -3.81 -6.10
C ALA A 99 -1.50 -2.44 -6.73
N LEU A 100 -2.54 -1.60 -6.86
CA LEU A 100 -2.38 -0.22 -7.33
C LEU A 100 -1.35 0.56 -6.50
N ALA A 101 -1.43 0.46 -5.17
CA ALA A 101 -0.50 1.14 -4.26
C ALA A 101 0.94 0.62 -4.41
N LEU A 102 1.12 -0.70 -4.55
CA LEU A 102 2.43 -1.31 -4.75
C LEU A 102 3.05 -0.88 -6.09
N LEU A 103 2.28 -0.96 -7.17
CA LEU A 103 2.73 -0.54 -8.51
C LEU A 103 3.09 0.95 -8.53
N ALA A 104 2.28 1.80 -7.91
CA ALA A 104 2.59 3.23 -7.78
C ALA A 104 3.87 3.48 -6.94
N SER A 105 4.15 2.64 -5.94
CA SER A 105 5.37 2.72 -5.13
C SER A 105 6.60 2.24 -5.90
N TRP A 106 6.46 1.24 -6.77
CA TRP A 106 7.52 0.79 -7.69
C TRP A 106 7.76 1.76 -8.87
N SER A 107 6.85 2.69 -9.14
CA SER A 107 7.00 3.71 -10.18
C SER A 107 6.70 5.13 -9.65
N PRO A 108 7.49 5.64 -8.68
CA PRO A 108 7.16 6.88 -7.95
C PRO A 108 7.18 8.15 -8.82
N TYR A 109 7.73 8.07 -10.03
CA TYR A 109 7.82 9.19 -10.98
C TYR A 109 6.74 9.16 -12.07
N GLU A 110 5.89 8.14 -12.06
CA GLU A 110 4.79 7.98 -13.02
C GLU A 110 3.45 8.32 -12.39
N ASN A 111 2.46 8.63 -13.23
CA ASN A 111 1.11 8.89 -12.76
C ASN A 111 0.48 7.58 -12.27
N PRO A 112 0.03 7.47 -11.00
CA PRO A 112 -0.55 6.25 -10.46
C PRO A 112 -1.75 5.71 -11.23
N LEU A 113 -2.49 6.58 -11.95
CA LEU A 113 -3.61 6.15 -12.79
C LEU A 113 -3.18 5.20 -13.91
N ARG A 114 -1.90 5.21 -14.31
CA ARG A 114 -1.36 4.24 -15.27
C ARG A 114 -1.51 2.81 -14.81
N PHE A 115 -1.53 2.60 -13.49
CA PHE A 115 -1.55 1.26 -12.90
C PHE A 115 -2.97 0.82 -12.49
N ALA A 116 -3.98 1.66 -12.69
CA ALA A 116 -5.35 1.34 -12.32
C ALA A 116 -5.86 0.13 -13.13
N GLY A 117 -6.07 -0.99 -12.43
CA GLY A 117 -6.54 -2.24 -13.04
C GLY A 117 -5.47 -3.01 -13.79
N LEU A 118 -4.19 -2.68 -13.60
CA LEU A 118 -3.09 -3.58 -13.93
C LEU A 118 -2.88 -4.61 -12.82
N THR A 119 -2.46 -5.79 -13.24
CA THR A 119 -1.90 -6.80 -12.35
C THR A 119 -0.39 -6.64 -12.25
N ILE A 120 0.21 -7.28 -11.24
CA ILE A 120 1.68 -7.28 -11.05
C ILE A 120 2.41 -7.85 -12.26
N SER A 121 2.01 -9.02 -12.75
CA SER A 121 2.63 -9.66 -13.90
C SER A 121 2.54 -8.81 -15.16
N SER A 122 1.37 -8.20 -15.42
CA SER A 122 1.17 -7.31 -16.58
C SER A 122 2.06 -6.07 -16.48
N TYR A 123 2.17 -5.47 -15.29
CA TYR A 123 3.07 -4.35 -15.05
C TYR A 123 4.54 -4.73 -15.32
N LEU A 124 5.02 -5.85 -14.76
CA LEU A 124 6.41 -6.28 -14.91
C LEU A 124 6.76 -6.56 -16.39
N ARG A 125 5.89 -7.25 -17.13
CA ARG A 125 6.07 -7.51 -18.57
C ARG A 125 6.08 -6.21 -19.38
N TRP A 126 5.17 -5.29 -19.07
CA TRP A 126 4.96 -4.09 -19.89
C TRP A 126 6.07 -3.04 -19.68
N HIS A 127 6.56 -2.86 -18.46
CA HIS A 127 7.67 -1.94 -18.20
C HIS A 127 9.02 -2.43 -18.74
N HIS A 128 9.07 -3.60 -19.38
CA HIS A 128 10.29 -4.23 -19.90
C HIS A 128 11.41 -4.28 -18.85
N TRP A 129 11.04 -4.48 -17.58
CA TRP A 129 12.02 -4.84 -16.58
C TRP A 129 12.65 -6.16 -17.03
N SER A 130 13.97 -6.28 -16.97
CA SER A 130 14.70 -7.44 -17.51
C SER A 130 14.68 -7.58 -19.04
N PRO A 131 15.05 -6.55 -19.83
CA PRO A 131 15.09 -6.69 -21.30
C PRO A 131 16.13 -7.75 -21.74
N ASP A 132 17.16 -7.96 -20.92
CA ASP A 132 18.25 -8.92 -21.15
C ASP A 132 18.10 -10.21 -20.30
N GLY A 133 16.96 -10.43 -19.64
CA GLY A 133 16.73 -11.59 -18.77
C GLY A 133 17.38 -11.52 -17.37
N ARG A 134 17.85 -10.32 -16.96
CA ARG A 134 18.38 -10.05 -15.61
C ARG A 134 17.33 -10.21 -14.50
N PRO A 135 17.68 -10.69 -13.30
CA PRO A 135 16.70 -10.80 -12.23
C PRO A 135 16.12 -9.45 -11.81
N ILE A 136 14.80 -9.42 -11.59
CA ILE A 136 14.06 -8.25 -11.12
C ILE A 136 14.03 -8.31 -9.59
N MET A 137 14.72 -7.39 -8.94
CA MET A 137 14.80 -7.30 -7.48
C MET A 137 13.69 -6.38 -6.97
N ALA A 138 12.66 -6.95 -6.37
CA ALA A 138 11.50 -6.22 -5.84
C ALA A 138 11.42 -6.31 -4.32
N VAL A 139 11.06 -5.20 -3.66
CA VAL A 139 10.80 -5.15 -2.22
C VAL A 139 9.34 -4.82 -1.99
N LEU A 140 8.70 -5.57 -1.09
CA LEU A 140 7.45 -5.21 -0.43
C LEU A 140 7.76 -4.93 1.04
N ASP A 141 7.89 -3.64 1.39
CA ASP A 141 8.06 -3.21 2.77
C ASP A 141 6.70 -3.06 3.47
N GLN A 142 6.68 -3.23 4.79
CA GLN A 142 5.48 -3.15 5.62
C GLN A 142 4.33 -4.05 5.11
N ALA A 143 4.65 -5.31 4.78
CA ALA A 143 3.66 -6.28 4.32
C ALA A 143 2.53 -6.53 5.34
N ASP A 144 2.77 -6.20 6.61
CA ASP A 144 1.77 -6.17 7.68
C ASP A 144 0.50 -5.40 7.29
N GLU A 145 0.66 -4.32 6.50
CA GLU A 145 -0.44 -3.47 6.07
C GLU A 145 -1.44 -4.18 5.16
N VAL A 146 -1.00 -5.22 4.46
CA VAL A 146 -1.90 -6.08 3.67
C VAL A 146 -2.96 -6.70 4.58
N PHE A 147 -2.58 -7.13 5.78
CA PHE A 147 -3.47 -7.84 6.71
C PHE A 147 -4.26 -6.92 7.63
N THR A 148 -3.79 -5.69 7.79
CA THR A 148 -4.25 -4.79 8.86
C THR A 148 -4.86 -3.49 8.34
N ALA A 149 -4.86 -3.27 7.03
CA ALA A 149 -5.62 -2.21 6.39
C ALA A 149 -7.12 -2.51 6.41
N PHE A 150 -7.93 -1.47 6.58
CA PHE A 150 -9.37 -1.59 6.41
C PHE A 150 -9.69 -1.86 4.94
N ARG A 151 -10.45 -2.93 4.74
CA ARG A 151 -10.99 -3.30 3.45
C ARG A 151 -12.51 -3.22 3.53
N ARG A 152 -13.14 -2.63 2.50
CA ARG A 152 -14.49 -3.11 2.15
C ARG A 152 -14.32 -4.60 1.84
N PRO A 153 -15.13 -5.51 2.40
CA PRO A 153 -14.97 -6.94 2.19
C PRO A 153 -14.85 -7.19 0.67
N PRO A 154 -13.69 -7.69 0.19
CA PRO A 154 -13.57 -8.04 -1.20
C PRO A 154 -14.46 -9.25 -1.44
N ARG A 155 -15.22 -9.16 -2.53
CA ARG A 155 -15.97 -10.28 -3.08
C ARG A 155 -15.01 -11.13 -3.92
N ASP A 156 -14.29 -12.09 -3.35
CA ASP A 156 -13.43 -13.06 -4.08
C ASP A 156 -12.52 -12.50 -5.21
N HIS A 157 -11.77 -11.42 -4.96
CA HIS A 157 -10.83 -10.84 -5.96
C HIS A 157 -9.41 -11.42 -5.82
N PRO A 158 -8.62 -11.57 -6.90
CA PRO A 158 -7.22 -11.98 -6.82
C PRO A 158 -6.46 -10.95 -5.98
N HIS A 159 -6.06 -11.38 -4.78
CA HIS A 159 -5.42 -10.53 -3.82
C HIS A 159 -4.00 -10.22 -4.27
N LEU A 160 -3.44 -9.10 -3.79
CA LEU A 160 -2.05 -8.73 -3.99
C LEU A 160 -1.10 -9.92 -3.83
N LEU A 161 -1.33 -10.75 -2.81
CA LEU A 161 -0.49 -11.91 -2.50
C LEU A 161 -0.63 -13.04 -3.53
N ASP A 162 -1.82 -13.23 -4.12
CA ASP A 162 -2.03 -14.16 -5.24
C ASP A 162 -1.27 -13.66 -6.48
N GLN A 163 -1.41 -12.38 -6.81
CA GLN A 163 -0.69 -11.78 -7.95
C GLN A 163 0.83 -11.84 -7.79
N LEU A 164 1.34 -11.67 -6.56
CA LEU A 164 2.75 -11.86 -6.25
C LEU A 164 3.17 -13.33 -6.41
N SER A 165 2.34 -14.28 -5.97
CA SER A 165 2.61 -15.71 -6.17
C SER A 165 2.64 -16.09 -7.65
N ASP A 166 1.69 -15.60 -8.44
CA ASP A 166 1.62 -15.83 -9.88
C ASP A 166 2.87 -15.26 -10.58
N ALA A 167 3.28 -14.03 -10.22
CA ALA A 167 4.49 -13.42 -10.75
C ALA A 167 5.77 -14.19 -10.36
N LEU A 168 5.83 -14.75 -9.14
CA LEU A 168 6.93 -15.60 -8.68
C LEU A 168 6.96 -16.96 -9.37
N ALA A 169 5.80 -17.51 -9.76
CA ALA A 169 5.68 -18.78 -10.46
C ALA A 169 5.94 -18.66 -11.98
N SER A 170 5.89 -17.45 -12.54
CA SER A 170 6.08 -17.22 -13.98
C SER A 170 7.53 -17.49 -14.40
N ASP A 171 7.72 -18.23 -15.50
CA ASP A 171 9.04 -18.53 -16.05
C ASP A 171 9.65 -17.36 -16.83
N ASP A 172 8.81 -16.53 -17.44
CA ASP A 172 9.20 -15.34 -18.21
C ASP A 172 9.52 -14.12 -17.32
N LEU A 173 9.18 -14.18 -16.03
CA LEU A 173 9.48 -13.13 -15.05
C LEU A 173 10.52 -13.64 -14.06
N PRO A 174 11.81 -13.22 -14.18
CA PRO A 174 12.85 -13.60 -13.23
C PRO A 174 12.75 -12.75 -11.94
N LEU A 175 11.57 -12.74 -11.31
CA LEU A 175 11.27 -11.97 -10.11
C LEU A 175 11.93 -12.58 -8.86
N ARG A 176 12.62 -11.73 -8.10
CA ARG A 176 13.12 -12.01 -6.76
C ARG A 176 12.51 -11.02 -5.78
N LEU A 177 11.60 -11.50 -4.95
CA LEU A 177 10.82 -10.69 -4.02
C LEU A 177 11.38 -10.77 -2.59
N LEU A 178 11.68 -9.62 -2.01
CA LEU A 178 11.94 -9.46 -0.58
C LEU A 178 10.69 -8.90 0.10
N VAL A 179 10.07 -9.68 0.97
CA VAL A 179 8.91 -9.28 1.77
C VAL A 179 9.38 -8.92 3.18
N VAL A 180 9.05 -7.72 3.65
CA VAL A 180 9.36 -7.26 5.01
C VAL A 180 8.09 -7.25 5.84
N VAL A 181 8.08 -8.00 6.95
CA VAL A 181 6.91 -8.18 7.79
C VAL A 181 7.28 -8.15 9.28
N GLY A 182 6.35 -7.80 10.17
CA GLY A 182 6.48 -7.96 11.61
C GLY A 182 6.33 -9.42 12.06
N ASP A 183 6.92 -9.76 13.21
CA ASP A 183 6.75 -11.09 13.82
C ASP A 183 5.25 -11.41 14.07
N GLU A 184 4.43 -10.38 14.30
CA GLU A 184 3.00 -10.48 14.56
C GLU A 184 2.13 -10.85 13.34
N GLN A 185 2.58 -10.56 12.11
CA GLN A 185 1.85 -10.94 10.87
C GLN A 185 2.54 -12.06 10.08
N LEU A 186 3.66 -12.58 10.56
CA LEU A 186 4.38 -13.66 9.90
C LEU A 186 3.50 -14.91 9.69
N GLU A 187 2.68 -15.25 10.68
CA GLU A 187 1.76 -16.38 10.59
C GLU A 187 0.62 -16.13 9.59
N SER A 188 0.11 -14.89 9.51
CA SER A 188 -0.86 -14.49 8.49
C SER A 188 -0.29 -14.70 7.07
N LEU A 189 0.99 -14.36 6.88
CA LEU A 189 1.70 -14.57 5.61
C LEU A 189 1.89 -16.06 5.29
N ARG A 190 2.27 -16.88 6.29
CA ARG A 190 2.46 -18.34 6.12
C ARG A 190 1.18 -19.10 5.77
N ARG A 191 0.02 -18.61 6.21
CA ARG A 191 -1.30 -19.19 5.90
C ARG A 191 -1.79 -18.88 4.49
N HIS A 192 -1.13 -17.99 3.76
CA HIS A 192 -1.52 -17.67 2.39
C HIS A 192 -1.11 -18.80 1.43
N ASP A 193 -2.09 -19.54 0.92
CA ASP A 193 -1.85 -20.75 0.12
C ASP A 193 -0.92 -20.52 -1.08
N GLY A 194 -1.12 -19.44 -1.83
CA GLY A 194 -0.31 -19.13 -3.00
C GLY A 194 1.15 -18.83 -2.67
N LEU A 195 1.42 -18.09 -1.58
CA LEU A 195 2.80 -17.72 -1.22
C LEU A 195 3.51 -18.86 -0.50
N ARG A 196 2.77 -19.67 0.26
CA ARG A 196 3.30 -20.84 0.96
C ARG A 196 3.98 -21.84 0.01
N ALA A 197 3.52 -21.91 -1.24
CA ALA A 197 4.14 -22.76 -2.27
C ALA A 197 5.59 -22.35 -2.62
N HIS A 198 5.98 -21.11 -2.30
CA HIS A 198 7.31 -20.54 -2.56
C HIS A 198 8.18 -20.46 -1.30
N MET A 199 7.73 -21.00 -0.16
CA MET A 199 8.43 -20.89 1.12
C MET A 199 9.14 -22.21 1.50
N ASP A 200 10.39 -22.09 1.92
CA ASP A 200 11.22 -23.12 2.54
C ASP A 200 11.97 -22.57 3.76
N GLU A 201 12.85 -23.35 4.37
CA GLU A 201 13.63 -22.91 5.55
C GLU A 201 14.58 -21.73 5.22
N ASP A 202 15.16 -21.72 4.02
CA ASP A 202 16.07 -20.67 3.56
C ASP A 202 15.35 -19.36 3.17
N THR A 203 14.02 -19.38 3.08
CA THR A 203 13.20 -18.21 2.78
C THR A 203 13.18 -17.19 3.92
N PHE A 204 13.29 -17.62 5.19
CA PHE A 204 13.02 -16.76 6.36
C PHE A 204 14.28 -16.21 7.03
N PHE A 205 14.44 -14.89 7.02
CA PHE A 205 15.50 -14.19 7.74
C PHE A 205 14.90 -13.41 8.93
N ARG A 206 15.27 -13.80 10.15
CA ARG A 206 14.84 -13.09 11.37
C ARG A 206 15.87 -12.02 11.77
N LEU A 207 15.47 -10.76 11.75
CA LEU A 207 16.26 -9.66 12.27
C LEU A 207 16.05 -9.53 13.79
N LEU A 208 17.13 -9.75 14.53
CA LEU A 208 17.16 -9.59 15.98
C LEU A 208 17.59 -8.16 16.38
N PRO A 209 17.30 -7.72 17.62
CA PRO A 209 17.89 -6.51 18.18
C PRO A 209 19.43 -6.55 18.17
N MET A 210 20.08 -5.40 18.35
CA MET A 210 21.54 -5.29 18.17
C MET A 210 22.30 -5.94 19.33
N SER A 211 23.41 -6.59 19.01
CA SER A 211 24.40 -6.93 20.04
C SER A 211 25.03 -5.66 20.62
N PRO A 212 25.65 -5.72 21.81
CA PRO A 212 26.36 -4.57 22.37
C PRO A 212 27.43 -4.01 21.43
N ASP A 213 28.22 -4.89 20.80
CA ASP A 213 29.27 -4.49 19.85
C ASP A 213 28.69 -3.80 18.60
N ALA A 214 27.59 -4.33 18.07
CA ALA A 214 26.87 -3.73 16.95
C ALA A 214 26.32 -2.34 17.34
N ALA A 215 25.73 -2.22 18.52
CA ALA A 215 25.20 -0.94 19.02
C ALA A 215 26.31 0.09 19.23
N LEU A 216 27.47 -0.34 19.74
CA LEU A 216 28.66 0.49 19.91
C LEU A 216 29.17 1.00 18.55
N GLU A 217 29.28 0.12 17.55
CA GLU A 217 29.65 0.52 16.19
C GLU A 217 28.65 1.55 15.62
N ALA A 218 27.36 1.31 15.83
CA ALA A 218 26.27 2.16 15.34
C ALA A 218 26.18 3.53 16.02
N CYS A 219 26.67 3.70 17.26
CA CYS A 219 26.77 5.02 17.88
C CYS A 219 28.10 5.72 17.59
N CYS A 220 29.23 4.99 17.58
CA CYS A 220 30.56 5.60 17.45
C CYS A 220 30.85 6.05 16.01
N ARG A 221 30.62 5.20 15.01
CA ARG A 221 31.04 5.50 13.63
C ARG A 221 30.38 6.73 13.01
N PRO A 222 29.07 7.01 13.21
CA PRO A 222 28.48 8.25 12.73
C PRO A 222 29.08 9.51 13.36
N LEU A 223 29.51 9.44 14.62
CA LEU A 223 30.20 10.53 15.31
C LEU A 223 31.62 10.71 14.76
N GLU A 224 32.36 9.62 14.58
CA GLU A 224 33.72 9.62 14.03
C GLU A 224 33.75 10.25 12.63
N ALA A 225 32.78 9.92 11.78
CA ALA A 225 32.63 10.50 10.44
C ALA A 225 32.41 12.03 10.47
N MET A 226 31.91 12.55 11.59
CA MET A 226 31.71 13.97 11.85
C MET A 226 32.87 14.61 12.64
N GLY A 227 33.92 13.85 12.96
CA GLY A 227 35.08 14.31 13.72
C GLY A 227 34.91 14.29 15.24
N HIS A 228 33.90 13.59 15.76
CA HIS A 228 33.66 13.44 17.20
C HIS A 228 33.93 12.01 17.64
N VAL A 229 34.46 11.84 18.86
CA VAL A 229 34.76 10.53 19.43
C VAL A 229 34.32 10.47 20.89
N PHE A 230 34.02 9.27 21.37
CA PHE A 230 33.88 9.01 22.80
C PHE A 230 35.26 8.92 23.45
N GLU A 231 35.34 9.32 24.71
CA GLU A 231 36.47 8.91 25.57
C GLU A 231 36.47 7.38 25.76
N PRO A 232 37.64 6.76 26.00
CA PRO A 232 37.71 5.31 26.25
C PRO A 232 36.75 4.87 27.37
N GLY A 233 35.86 3.90 27.09
CA GLY A 233 34.89 3.39 28.06
C GLY A 233 33.56 4.15 28.11
N ALA A 234 33.48 5.38 27.58
CA ALA A 234 32.25 6.17 27.62
C ALA A 234 31.18 5.62 26.66
N GLY A 235 31.58 5.16 25.47
CA GLY A 235 30.67 4.54 24.51
C GLY A 235 30.10 3.22 25.02
N GLU A 236 30.93 2.38 25.64
CA GLU A 236 30.53 1.13 26.27
C GLU A 236 29.56 1.41 27.43
N THR A 237 29.87 2.38 28.29
CA THR A 237 28.98 2.81 29.38
C THR A 237 27.63 3.30 28.84
N PHE A 238 27.62 4.01 27.71
CA PHE A 238 26.40 4.48 27.08
C PHE A 238 25.53 3.34 26.54
N VAL A 239 26.13 2.37 25.85
CA VAL A 239 25.46 1.14 25.39
C VAL A 239 24.93 0.33 26.58
N ASP A 240 25.67 0.27 27.69
CA ASP A 240 25.25 -0.42 28.91
C ASP A 240 24.00 0.22 29.54
N ARG A 241 23.92 1.55 29.55
CA ARG A 241 22.70 2.26 29.99
C ARG A 241 21.49 1.96 29.11
N LEU A 242 21.70 1.68 27.82
CA LEU A 242 20.65 1.27 26.88
C LEU A 242 20.16 -0.17 27.09
N ARG A 243 21.04 -1.07 27.56
CA ARG A 243 20.66 -2.43 27.98
C ARG A 243 19.80 -2.42 29.26
N GLY A 244 20.02 -1.43 30.12
CA GLY A 244 19.29 -1.24 31.37
C GLY A 244 20.06 -1.74 32.60
N ALA A 245 19.74 -1.20 33.77
CA ALA A 245 20.43 -1.54 35.02
C ALA A 245 20.20 -3.00 35.42
N GLY A 246 21.27 -3.77 35.62
CA GLY A 246 21.20 -5.18 36.00
C GLY A 246 20.86 -6.14 34.86
N ALA A 247 20.92 -5.69 33.60
CA ALA A 247 20.72 -6.53 32.44
C ALA A 247 21.83 -7.61 32.32
N ASP A 248 21.45 -8.81 31.89
CA ASP A 248 22.39 -9.91 31.65
C ASP A 248 23.40 -9.53 30.54
N LEU A 249 24.56 -10.19 30.52
CA LEU A 249 25.59 -9.96 29.49
C LEU A 249 25.07 -10.24 28.07
N SER A 250 24.03 -11.08 27.94
CA SER A 250 23.33 -11.39 26.70
C SER A 250 22.30 -10.33 26.25
N ALA A 251 22.06 -9.29 27.05
CA ALA A 251 21.05 -8.28 26.76
C ALA A 251 21.40 -7.49 25.50
N THR A 252 20.44 -7.41 24.60
CA THR A 252 20.53 -6.72 23.31
C THR A 252 20.00 -5.28 23.41
N VAL A 253 20.29 -4.48 22.38
CA VAL A 253 19.86 -3.09 22.28
C VAL A 253 18.87 -2.93 21.13
N GLU A 254 17.71 -2.39 21.44
CA GLU A 254 16.72 -2.02 20.42
C GLU A 254 17.22 -0.80 19.60
N PRO A 255 17.31 -0.90 18.26
CA PRO A 255 17.82 0.17 17.40
C PRO A 255 17.08 1.50 17.57
N LEU A 256 15.77 1.45 17.80
CA LEU A 256 14.95 2.64 18.04
C LEU A 256 15.38 3.38 19.31
N HIS A 257 15.62 2.64 20.41
CA HIS A 257 16.07 3.22 21.66
C HIS A 257 17.47 3.82 21.52
N LEU A 258 18.36 3.13 20.78
CA LEU A 258 19.68 3.64 20.44
C LEU A 258 19.58 4.97 19.68
N GLN A 259 18.74 5.06 18.63
CA GLN A 259 18.58 6.31 17.88
C GLN A 259 18.00 7.45 18.73
N LEU A 260 17.02 7.17 19.59
CA LEU A 260 16.46 8.16 20.51
C LEU A 260 17.54 8.69 21.46
N ALA A 261 18.30 7.80 22.09
CA ALA A 261 19.34 8.17 23.04
C ALA A 261 20.51 8.90 22.34
N CYS A 262 20.98 8.39 21.20
CA CYS A 262 22.04 9.03 20.41
C CYS A 262 21.65 10.45 19.94
N THR A 263 20.40 10.62 19.50
CA THR A 263 19.89 11.95 19.09
C THR A 263 19.84 12.90 20.29
N ALA A 264 19.32 12.45 21.43
CA ALA A 264 19.26 13.25 22.64
C ALA A 264 20.66 13.59 23.20
N LEU A 265 21.61 12.63 23.14
CA LEU A 265 23.00 12.86 23.48
C LEU A 265 23.59 13.96 22.59
N TRP A 266 23.48 13.82 21.27
CA TRP A 266 23.99 14.80 20.31
C TRP A 266 23.41 16.20 20.49
N ASP A 267 22.12 16.30 20.81
CA ASP A 267 21.45 17.57 21.08
C ASP A 267 21.88 18.19 22.41
N SER A 268 22.36 17.38 23.37
CA SER A 268 22.84 17.83 24.68
C SER A 268 24.29 18.32 24.67
N VAL A 269 25.12 17.83 23.73
CA VAL A 269 26.54 18.20 23.61
C VAL A 269 26.67 19.66 23.16
N ARG A 270 27.09 20.52 24.09
CA ARG A 270 27.26 21.97 23.87
C ARG A 270 28.59 22.32 23.22
N ASP A 271 29.67 21.68 23.67
CA ASP A 271 31.00 21.82 23.06
C ASP A 271 31.28 20.61 22.18
N ARG A 272 31.22 20.83 20.87
CA ARG A 272 31.45 19.78 19.87
C ARG A 272 32.95 19.62 19.56
N SER A 273 33.85 20.39 20.17
CA SER A 273 35.29 20.26 19.93
C SER A 273 36.00 19.27 20.85
N ALA A 274 35.38 18.89 21.97
CA ALA A 274 35.91 17.92 22.92
C ALA A 274 35.38 16.50 22.68
N PRO A 275 36.14 15.45 23.08
CA PRO A 275 35.61 14.09 23.17
C PRO A 275 34.43 14.00 24.15
N ILE A 276 33.47 13.11 23.86
CA ILE A 276 32.31 12.89 24.73
C ILE A 276 32.73 11.96 25.88
N GLY A 277 32.78 12.50 27.09
CA GLY A 277 33.14 11.76 28.29
C GLY A 277 31.93 11.12 28.99
N THR A 278 32.19 10.36 30.05
CA THR A 278 31.14 9.70 30.86
C THR A 278 30.21 10.72 31.52
N ASP A 279 30.72 11.91 31.86
CA ASP A 279 29.97 13.00 32.49
C ASP A 279 29.01 13.72 31.51
N ASP A 280 29.26 13.60 30.20
CA ASP A 280 28.39 14.15 29.14
C ASP A 280 27.21 13.23 28.81
N LEU A 281 27.21 11.99 29.30
CA LEU A 281 26.21 11.00 28.96
C LEU A 281 24.85 11.34 29.60
N ILE A 282 23.83 11.48 28.74
CA ILE A 282 22.44 11.67 29.13
C ILE A 282 21.87 10.52 29.99
N ASP A 283 20.78 10.82 30.68
CA ASP A 283 19.93 9.79 31.29
C ASP A 283 19.02 9.16 30.24
N VAL A 284 19.30 7.90 29.90
CA VAL A 284 18.54 7.12 28.92
C VAL A 284 17.12 6.84 29.41
N ASP A 285 16.90 6.66 30.72
CA ASP A 285 15.56 6.45 31.29
C ASP A 285 14.68 7.68 31.02
N ASP A 286 15.21 8.88 31.24
CA ASP A 286 14.48 10.11 31.02
C ASP A 286 14.08 10.32 29.55
N VAL A 287 14.96 9.96 28.63
CA VAL A 287 14.69 10.03 27.18
C VAL A 287 13.59 9.07 26.77
N LEU A 288 13.68 7.80 27.19
CA LEU A 288 12.68 6.77 26.87
C LEU A 288 11.34 7.04 27.57
N GLY A 289 11.35 7.56 28.79
CA GLY A 289 10.14 7.99 29.51
C GLY A 289 9.47 9.18 28.82
N SER A 290 10.26 10.14 28.32
CA SER A 290 9.74 11.26 27.54
C SER A 290 9.10 10.81 26.22
N PHE A 291 9.69 9.81 25.57
CA PHE A 291 9.16 9.20 24.35
C PHE A 291 7.83 8.49 24.60
N THR A 292 7.78 7.56 25.57
CA THR A 292 6.55 6.81 25.89
C THR A 292 5.39 7.72 26.29
N HIS A 293 5.66 8.70 27.16
CA HIS A 293 4.66 9.68 27.57
C HIS A 293 4.09 10.46 26.38
N ARG A 294 4.94 10.86 25.42
CA ARG A 294 4.49 11.55 24.21
C ARG A 294 3.52 10.69 23.39
N VAL A 295 3.93 9.46 23.09
CA VAL A 295 3.12 8.51 22.29
C VAL A 295 1.78 8.21 22.98
N ILE A 296 1.78 7.98 24.28
CA ILE A 296 0.56 7.72 25.05
C ILE A 296 -0.43 8.88 24.93
N ASN A 297 0.03 10.12 25.04
CA ASN A 297 -0.87 11.26 24.89
C ASN A 297 -1.42 11.40 23.46
N GLU A 298 -0.62 11.10 22.45
CA GLU A 298 -1.06 11.10 21.05
C GLU A 298 -2.12 10.03 20.82
N VAL A 299 -1.88 8.79 21.26
CA VAL A 299 -2.83 7.68 21.18
C VAL A 299 -4.12 7.97 21.95
N ALA A 300 -4.02 8.55 23.16
CA ALA A 300 -5.19 8.93 23.94
C ALA A 300 -6.01 10.03 23.26
N ARG A 301 -5.35 11.01 22.64
CA ARG A 301 -6.01 12.01 21.80
C ARG A 301 -6.73 11.34 20.64
N ASP A 302 -6.07 10.42 19.94
CA ASP A 302 -6.59 9.66 18.80
C ASP A 302 -7.83 8.85 19.14
N HIS A 303 -7.74 8.00 20.16
CA HIS A 303 -8.71 6.94 20.37
C HIS A 303 -9.57 7.10 21.63
N LEU A 304 -9.18 7.99 22.55
CA LEU A 304 -9.79 8.11 23.88
C LEU A 304 -10.17 9.55 24.24
N ARG A 305 -10.43 10.41 23.24
CA ARG A 305 -10.84 11.82 23.42
C ARG A 305 -9.88 12.64 24.29
N GLY A 306 -8.60 12.26 24.32
CA GLY A 306 -7.57 12.93 25.13
C GLY A 306 -7.42 12.41 26.56
N ASP A 307 -8.15 11.36 26.95
CA ASP A 307 -8.05 10.76 28.29
C ASP A 307 -6.78 9.88 28.42
N ALA A 308 -5.65 10.55 28.62
CA ALA A 308 -4.35 9.89 28.78
C ALA A 308 -4.26 9.12 30.11
N ASP A 309 -4.91 9.59 31.17
CA ASP A 309 -4.91 8.92 32.47
C ASP A 309 -5.58 7.54 32.39
N LYS A 310 -6.69 7.44 31.64
CA LYS A 310 -7.32 6.16 31.34
C LYS A 310 -6.38 5.23 30.56
N LEU A 311 -5.65 5.73 29.57
CA LEU A 311 -4.70 4.89 28.81
C LEU A 311 -3.54 4.42 29.69
N ILE A 312 -2.98 5.31 30.51
CA ILE A 312 -1.92 4.97 31.47
C ILE A 312 -2.41 3.88 32.44
N ALA A 313 -3.65 3.98 32.92
CA ALA A 313 -4.24 2.97 33.80
C ALA A 313 -4.33 1.58 33.12
N LEU A 314 -4.68 1.52 31.83
CA LEU A 314 -4.71 0.29 31.05
C LEU A 314 -3.31 -0.28 30.78
N LEU A 315 -2.30 0.57 30.64
CA LEU A 315 -0.92 0.14 30.34
C LEU A 315 -0.13 -0.32 31.56
N ARG A 316 -0.48 0.13 32.78
CA ARG A 316 0.23 -0.28 34.01
C ARG A 316 0.23 -1.80 34.25
N PRO A 317 -0.91 -2.52 34.15
CA PRO A 317 -0.92 -3.98 34.27
C PRO A 317 -0.04 -4.67 33.22
N ILE A 318 -0.06 -4.17 31.98
CA ILE A 318 0.75 -4.70 30.86
C ILE A 318 2.24 -4.53 31.13
N ALA A 319 2.66 -3.33 31.57
CA ALA A 319 4.04 -3.05 31.89
C ALA A 319 4.56 -3.89 33.07
N ARG A 320 3.67 -4.28 34.00
CA ARG A 320 3.99 -5.13 35.16
C ARG A 320 3.86 -6.63 34.88
N GLN A 321 3.34 -7.01 33.72
CA GLN A 321 2.97 -8.40 33.40
C GLN A 321 1.97 -9.00 34.41
N ASP A 322 1.04 -8.18 34.91
CA ASP A 322 -0.02 -8.64 35.83
C ASP A 322 -1.07 -9.48 35.06
N ASP A 323 -1.50 -10.61 35.62
CA ASP A 323 -2.53 -11.50 35.01
C ASP A 323 -3.95 -10.88 34.95
N THR A 324 -4.11 -9.64 35.42
CA THR A 324 -5.40 -8.90 35.52
C THR A 324 -5.53 -7.79 34.46
N CYS A 325 -4.93 -7.95 33.29
CA CYS A 325 -5.09 -7.02 32.18
C CYS A 325 -6.56 -6.93 31.72
N GLU A 326 -7.17 -5.75 31.84
CA GLU A 326 -8.27 -5.40 30.96
C GLU A 326 -7.77 -5.43 29.51
N GLU A 327 -8.55 -6.00 28.59
CA GLU A 327 -8.20 -6.01 27.17
C GLU A 327 -8.11 -4.56 26.65
N LEU A 328 -6.92 -4.18 26.18
CA LEU A 328 -6.76 -2.93 25.43
C LEU A 328 -7.71 -2.96 24.23
N PRO A 329 -8.47 -1.87 23.98
CA PRO A 329 -9.23 -1.77 22.74
C PRO A 329 -8.30 -2.01 21.54
N GLN A 330 -8.69 -2.89 20.63
CA GLN A 330 -7.82 -3.34 19.52
C GLN A 330 -7.14 -2.19 18.77
N ARG A 331 -7.87 -1.10 18.51
CA ARG A 331 -7.34 0.10 17.84
C ARG A 331 -6.25 0.81 18.66
N VAL A 332 -6.39 0.86 19.98
CA VAL A 332 -5.40 1.45 20.89
C VAL A 332 -4.13 0.59 20.92
N ALA A 333 -4.29 -0.73 21.06
CA ALA A 333 -3.15 -1.64 21.09
C ALA A 333 -2.37 -1.63 19.77
N GLN A 334 -3.07 -1.59 18.63
CA GLN A 334 -2.47 -1.46 17.31
C GLN A 334 -1.67 -0.16 17.19
N SER A 335 -2.26 0.98 17.58
CA SER A 335 -1.59 2.28 17.52
C SER A 335 -0.33 2.35 18.40
N LEU A 336 -0.35 1.74 19.59
CA LEU A 336 0.82 1.65 20.48
C LEU A 336 1.90 0.72 19.94
N THR A 337 1.52 -0.35 19.25
CA THR A 337 2.46 -1.27 18.60
C THR A 337 3.19 -0.59 17.44
N GLU A 338 2.44 0.11 16.60
CA GLU A 338 2.98 0.86 15.46
C GLU A 338 3.92 1.99 15.88
N ARG A 339 3.63 2.61 17.04
CA ARG A 339 4.47 3.67 17.63
C ARG A 339 5.51 3.10 18.61
N HIS A 340 5.76 1.79 18.58
CA HIS A 340 6.84 1.09 19.29
C HIS A 340 6.82 1.20 20.82
N VAL A 341 5.64 1.42 21.41
CA VAL A 341 5.45 1.37 22.87
C VAL A 341 5.08 -0.04 23.34
N LEU A 342 4.42 -0.81 22.49
CA LEU A 342 4.07 -2.22 22.73
C LEU A 342 4.58 -3.10 21.59
N HIS A 343 4.66 -4.41 21.84
CA HIS A 343 4.78 -5.44 20.82
C HIS A 343 3.79 -6.57 21.12
N ALA A 344 3.50 -7.40 20.11
CA ALA A 344 2.78 -8.64 20.33
C ALA A 344 3.69 -9.61 21.10
N GLY A 345 3.17 -10.15 22.20
CA GLY A 345 3.77 -11.21 23.00
C GLY A 345 3.10 -12.56 22.75
N GLU A 346 3.34 -13.53 23.63
CA GLU A 346 2.74 -14.85 23.51
C GLU A 346 1.21 -14.82 23.71
N LYS A 347 0.50 -15.75 23.05
CA LYS A 347 -0.96 -15.94 23.20
C LYS A 347 -1.78 -14.68 22.92
N CYS A 348 -1.34 -13.82 21.99
CA CYS A 348 -2.00 -12.57 21.61
C CYS A 348 -2.08 -11.53 22.74
N ARG A 349 -1.26 -11.64 23.78
CA ARG A 349 -1.10 -10.55 24.76
C ARG A 349 -0.15 -9.50 24.20
N TYR A 350 -0.34 -8.24 24.57
CA TYR A 350 0.63 -7.19 24.27
C TYR A 350 1.61 -7.06 25.41
N GLU A 351 2.86 -6.78 25.09
CA GLU A 351 3.94 -6.60 26.04
C GLU A 351 4.63 -5.26 25.78
N MET A 352 5.07 -4.60 26.84
CA MET A 352 5.90 -3.40 26.73
C MET A 352 7.37 -3.84 26.68
N PRO A 353 8.19 -3.32 25.74
CA PRO A 353 9.62 -3.60 25.74
C PRO A 353 10.22 -3.35 27.13
N GLY A 354 10.97 -4.31 27.67
CA GLY A 354 11.44 -4.25 29.06
C GLY A 354 12.17 -2.94 29.40
N ARG A 355 12.92 -2.38 28.44
CA ARG A 355 13.64 -1.12 28.61
C ARG A 355 12.72 0.11 28.76
N LEU A 356 11.48 0.05 28.29
CA LEU A 356 10.47 1.11 28.42
C LEU A 356 9.66 1.03 29.72
N VAL A 357 9.61 -0.15 30.38
CA VAL A 357 8.76 -0.39 31.56
C VAL A 357 9.07 0.58 32.69
N GLU A 358 10.32 0.59 33.18
CA GLU A 358 10.70 1.44 34.31
C GLU A 358 10.59 2.95 33.98
N PRO A 359 11.07 3.44 32.82
CA PRO A 359 10.81 4.83 32.39
C PRO A 359 9.34 5.23 32.34
N PHE A 360 8.48 4.35 31.81
CA PHE A 360 7.05 4.57 31.75
C PHE A 360 6.42 4.68 33.14
N LEU A 361 6.77 3.75 34.05
CA LEU A 361 6.24 3.74 35.42
C LEU A 361 6.66 4.97 36.23
N ARG A 362 7.87 5.51 36.02
CA ARG A 362 8.36 6.71 36.72
C ARG A 362 7.68 8.01 36.30
N ARG A 363 7.26 8.15 35.03
CA ARG A 363 6.88 9.45 34.42
C ARG A 363 5.36 9.65 34.22
N ALA A 364 4.52 8.82 34.82
CA ALA A 364 3.07 8.87 34.64
C ALA A 364 2.39 10.10 35.32
N ALA A 365 2.75 11.34 34.94
CA ALA A 365 1.99 12.57 35.16
C ALA A 365 2.50 13.75 34.30
N GLY A 366 1.60 14.33 33.49
CA GLY A 366 1.52 15.77 33.23
C GLY A 366 2.61 16.45 32.40
N VAL A 367 2.61 16.25 31.08
CA VAL A 367 3.22 17.19 30.11
C VAL A 367 2.25 17.41 28.94
N PRO A 368 1.97 18.65 28.50
CA PRO A 368 1.11 18.90 27.34
C PRO A 368 1.69 18.22 26.10
N ALA A 369 0.82 17.53 25.38
CA ALA A 369 1.20 16.78 24.20
C ALA A 369 1.65 17.72 23.06
N PRO A 370 2.75 17.40 22.35
CA PRO A 370 3.22 18.20 21.24
C PRO A 370 2.24 18.20 20.05
N MET A 371 2.42 19.18 19.17
CA MET A 371 1.72 19.29 17.89
C MET A 371 2.04 18.08 17.00
N VAL A 372 1.02 17.47 16.41
CA VAL A 372 1.19 16.52 15.31
C VAL A 372 1.89 17.25 14.16
N ALA A 373 3.09 16.79 13.81
CA ALA A 373 3.93 17.47 12.82
C ALA A 373 3.33 17.46 11.40
N ASP A 374 2.55 16.42 11.06
CA ASP A 374 1.82 16.30 9.78
C ASP A 374 0.45 15.63 9.98
N ARG A 375 -0.59 16.43 10.24
CA ARG A 375 -1.97 15.93 10.47
C ARG A 375 -2.53 15.19 9.26
N LEU A 376 -2.16 15.57 8.05
CA LEU A 376 -2.68 14.95 6.84
C LEU A 376 -2.07 13.56 6.62
N ALA A 377 -0.80 13.37 6.96
CA ALA A 377 -0.18 12.05 6.96
C ALA A 377 -0.86 11.11 7.98
N GLU A 378 -1.11 11.59 9.20
CA GLU A 378 -1.84 10.81 10.22
C GLU A 378 -3.29 10.53 9.81
N ALA A 379 -3.97 11.49 9.18
CA ALA A 379 -5.33 11.29 8.68
C ALA A 379 -5.40 10.23 7.57
N ALA A 380 -4.46 10.27 6.61
CA ALA A 380 -4.36 9.27 5.55
C ALA A 380 -4.03 7.88 6.13
N PHE A 381 -3.14 7.82 7.12
CA PHE A 381 -2.80 6.59 7.81
C PHE A 381 -4.01 6.01 8.56
N ALA A 382 -4.71 6.83 9.33
CA ALA A 382 -5.93 6.43 10.04
C ALA A 382 -7.02 5.92 9.08
N LEU A 383 -7.20 6.58 7.93
CA LEU A 383 -8.15 6.15 6.91
C LEU A 383 -7.81 4.76 6.38
N HIS A 384 -6.54 4.51 6.05
CA HIS A 384 -6.05 3.21 5.58
C HIS A 384 -6.32 2.09 6.59
N ARG A 385 -6.27 2.38 7.90
CA ARG A 385 -6.57 1.45 9.00
C ARG A 385 -8.07 1.34 9.35
N GLY A 386 -8.94 2.10 8.69
CA GLY A 386 -10.38 2.15 9.00
C GLY A 386 -10.73 2.91 10.26
N TRP A 387 -9.80 3.74 10.76
CA TRP A 387 -10.03 4.61 11.91
C TRP A 387 -10.70 5.91 11.45
N PHE A 388 -11.90 5.76 10.91
CA PHE A 388 -12.61 6.85 10.23
C PHE A 388 -12.79 8.09 11.10
N ASP A 389 -13.12 7.94 12.38
CA ASP A 389 -13.33 9.10 13.27
C ASP A 389 -12.04 9.92 13.47
N VAL A 390 -10.88 9.24 13.52
CA VAL A 390 -9.56 9.88 13.66
C VAL A 390 -9.18 10.59 12.37
N ALA A 391 -9.36 9.91 11.23
CA ALA A 391 -9.11 10.48 9.91
C ALA A 391 -9.97 11.73 9.65
N GLU A 392 -11.27 11.63 9.95
CA GLU A 392 -12.24 12.72 9.81
C GLU A 392 -11.88 13.92 10.68
N ARG A 393 -11.52 13.69 11.94
CA ARG A 393 -11.13 14.76 12.86
C ARG A 393 -9.89 15.49 12.36
N TYR A 394 -8.82 14.77 12.01
CA TYR A 394 -7.58 15.41 11.55
C TYR A 394 -7.75 16.17 10.24
N ALA A 395 -8.52 15.63 9.29
CA ALA A 395 -8.82 16.34 8.04
C ALA A 395 -9.64 17.63 8.30
N ARG A 396 -10.64 17.59 9.19
CA ARG A 396 -11.44 18.79 9.55
C ARG A 396 -10.65 19.83 10.32
N GLU A 397 -9.82 19.40 11.27
CA GLU A 397 -8.92 20.30 12.00
C GLU A 397 -7.97 21.02 11.05
N GLU A 398 -7.42 20.30 10.07
CA GLU A 398 -6.55 20.90 9.05
C GLU A 398 -7.30 21.96 8.23
N ILE A 399 -8.54 21.70 7.77
CA ILE A 399 -9.37 22.69 7.08
C ILE A 399 -9.67 23.91 7.98
N GLY A 400 -9.93 23.68 9.27
CA GLY A 400 -10.18 24.71 10.26
C GLY A 400 -9.02 25.71 10.42
N GLN A 401 -7.78 25.27 10.18
CA GLN A 401 -6.58 26.12 10.19
C GLN A 401 -6.43 27.01 8.93
N ARG A 402 -7.40 26.96 8.00
CA ARG A 402 -7.39 27.71 6.72
C ARG A 402 -6.08 27.52 5.94
N PRO A 403 -5.74 26.27 5.58
CA PRO A 403 -4.47 25.95 4.98
C PRO A 403 -4.44 26.40 3.51
N GLY A 404 -3.27 26.40 2.89
CA GLY A 404 -3.13 26.71 1.46
C GLY A 404 -3.87 25.70 0.55
N ASN A 405 -4.09 26.07 -0.72
CA ASN A 405 -4.88 25.28 -1.67
C ASN A 405 -4.52 23.79 -1.71
N ARG A 406 -3.22 23.46 -1.74
CA ARG A 406 -2.77 22.06 -1.81
C ARG A 406 -3.14 21.24 -0.56
N SER A 407 -2.89 21.78 0.63
CA SER A 407 -3.22 21.12 1.89
C SER A 407 -4.72 21.01 2.08
N ARG A 408 -5.48 22.06 1.71
CA ARG A 408 -6.94 22.01 1.71
C ARG A 408 -7.47 20.94 0.77
N ALA A 409 -6.95 20.87 -0.46
CA ALA A 409 -7.35 19.86 -1.43
C ALA A 409 -7.11 18.43 -0.93
N ARG A 410 -5.99 18.19 -0.24
CA ARG A 410 -5.70 16.90 0.41
C ARG A 410 -6.70 16.58 1.53
N ALA A 411 -7.02 17.54 2.39
CA ALA A 411 -8.01 17.35 3.44
C ALA A 411 -9.40 17.02 2.88
N GLU A 412 -9.85 17.77 1.86
CA GLU A 412 -11.11 17.51 1.15
C GLU A 412 -11.08 16.12 0.48
N SER A 413 -9.95 15.70 -0.11
CA SER A 413 -9.80 14.35 -0.66
C SER A 413 -10.02 13.27 0.39
N LEU A 414 -9.41 13.40 1.57
CA LEU A 414 -9.54 12.43 2.66
C LEU A 414 -10.98 12.34 3.18
N LEU A 415 -11.68 13.46 3.26
CA LEU A 415 -13.11 13.49 3.61
C LEU A 415 -13.98 12.85 2.52
N GLY A 416 -13.64 13.06 1.25
CA GLY A 416 -14.30 12.41 0.12
C GLY A 416 -14.10 10.89 0.12
N ASP A 417 -12.88 10.42 0.39
CA ASP A 417 -12.56 9.00 0.51
C ASP A 417 -13.32 8.36 1.69
N LEU A 418 -13.38 9.06 2.83
CA LEU A 418 -14.11 8.62 4.01
C LEU A 418 -15.62 8.51 3.76
N ALA A 419 -16.22 9.51 3.12
CA ALA A 419 -17.62 9.48 2.72
C ALA A 419 -17.89 8.33 1.74
N TYR A 420 -17.02 8.16 0.73
CA TYR A 420 -17.12 7.08 -0.25
C TYR A 420 -17.05 5.70 0.41
N LEU A 421 -16.11 5.50 1.35
CA LEU A 421 -15.97 4.23 2.08
C LEU A 421 -17.19 3.93 2.97
N ARG A 422 -17.82 4.96 3.54
CA ARG A 422 -19.09 4.86 4.30
C ARG A 422 -20.34 4.74 3.43
N ASP A 423 -20.19 4.66 2.10
CA ASP A 423 -21.28 4.59 1.13
C ASP A 423 -22.12 5.87 1.01
N ASP A 424 -21.64 6.99 1.55
CA ASP A 424 -22.22 8.31 1.37
C ASP A 424 -21.65 8.97 0.10
N VAL A 425 -22.19 8.51 -1.03
CA VAL A 425 -21.69 8.87 -2.36
C VAL A 425 -21.94 10.34 -2.70
N ASP A 426 -23.01 10.97 -2.18
CA ASP A 426 -23.30 12.38 -2.43
C ASP A 426 -22.27 13.29 -1.76
N THR A 427 -21.99 13.04 -0.48
CA THR A 427 -20.95 13.75 0.27
C THR A 427 -19.56 13.51 -0.34
N ALA A 428 -19.30 12.29 -0.82
CA ALA A 428 -18.04 11.99 -1.53
C ALA A 428 -17.87 12.82 -2.80
N LEU A 429 -18.92 12.93 -3.63
CA LEU A 429 -18.90 13.75 -4.85
C LEU A 429 -18.69 15.23 -4.55
N GLU A 430 -19.29 15.75 -3.47
CA GLU A 430 -19.07 17.13 -3.03
C GLU A 430 -17.60 17.38 -2.69
N HIS A 431 -17.03 16.56 -1.81
CA HIS A 431 -15.65 16.69 -1.38
C HIS A 431 -14.64 16.47 -2.52
N TYR A 432 -14.85 15.50 -3.42
CA TYR A 432 -13.97 15.34 -4.59
C TYR A 432 -14.03 16.53 -5.55
N ARG A 433 -15.21 17.16 -5.73
CA ARG A 433 -15.33 18.39 -6.52
C ARG A 433 -14.63 19.57 -5.85
N LEU A 434 -14.64 19.65 -4.51
CA LEU A 434 -13.91 20.67 -3.76
C LEU A 434 -12.40 20.45 -3.87
N ALA A 435 -11.93 19.20 -3.71
CA ALA A 435 -10.53 18.84 -3.89
C ALA A 435 -10.04 19.19 -5.30
N ALA A 436 -10.78 18.80 -6.34
CA ALA A 436 -10.46 19.14 -7.73
C ALA A 436 -10.34 20.66 -7.94
N ARG A 437 -11.29 21.45 -7.40
CA ARG A 437 -11.27 22.91 -7.49
C ARG A 437 -10.04 23.54 -6.82
N HIS A 438 -9.67 23.05 -5.63
CA HIS A 438 -8.47 23.56 -4.94
C HIS A 438 -7.16 23.15 -5.64
N TYR A 439 -7.11 21.97 -6.25
CA TYR A 439 -5.96 21.58 -7.09
C TYR A 439 -5.89 22.38 -8.39
N ASP A 440 -7.01 22.66 -9.06
CA ASP A 440 -7.06 23.47 -10.31
C ASP A 440 -6.53 24.90 -10.07
N ALA A 441 -6.68 25.42 -8.85
CA ALA A 441 -6.10 26.70 -8.43
C ALA A 441 -4.57 26.64 -8.15
N THR A 442 -3.92 25.49 -8.32
CA THR A 442 -2.48 25.28 -8.10
C THR A 442 -1.79 24.92 -9.42
N PRO A 443 -0.84 25.75 -9.93
CA PRO A 443 -0.17 25.48 -11.21
C PRO A 443 0.49 24.09 -11.27
N GLY A 444 0.39 23.43 -12.43
CA GLY A 444 0.98 22.10 -12.65
C GLY A 444 0.17 20.93 -12.07
N SER A 445 -1.07 21.16 -11.61
CA SER A 445 -1.92 20.13 -11.01
C SER A 445 -2.91 19.48 -12.00
N ASP A 446 -2.80 19.73 -13.31
CA ASP A 446 -3.77 19.26 -14.32
C ASP A 446 -3.99 17.74 -14.26
N GLN A 447 -2.92 16.97 -14.07
CA GLN A 447 -3.00 15.52 -13.92
C GLN A 447 -3.75 15.11 -12.66
N ILE A 448 -3.55 15.82 -11.55
CA ILE A 448 -4.26 15.56 -10.28
C ILE A 448 -5.74 15.88 -10.47
N VAL A 449 -6.07 17.02 -11.09
CA VAL A 449 -7.46 17.40 -11.39
C VAL A 449 -8.12 16.35 -12.28
N ALA A 450 -7.42 15.86 -13.31
CA ALA A 450 -7.91 14.78 -14.16
C ALA A 450 -8.20 13.50 -13.36
N THR A 451 -7.40 13.18 -12.34
CA THR A 451 -7.66 12.07 -11.42
C THR A 451 -8.98 12.24 -10.67
N TYR A 452 -9.24 13.40 -10.07
CA TYR A 452 -10.51 13.62 -9.38
C TYR A 452 -11.71 13.61 -10.34
N LEU A 453 -11.57 14.19 -11.54
CA LEU A 453 -12.62 14.15 -12.56
C LEU A 453 -12.92 12.72 -13.02
N THR A 454 -11.90 11.86 -13.10
CA THR A 454 -12.05 10.43 -13.43
C THR A 454 -12.78 9.69 -12.30
N ALA A 455 -12.40 9.93 -11.04
CA ALA A 455 -13.09 9.37 -9.88
C ALA A 455 -14.57 9.78 -9.84
N ILE A 456 -14.86 11.06 -10.04
CA ILE A 456 -16.23 11.59 -10.14
C ILE A 456 -16.99 10.93 -11.29
N GLY A 457 -16.38 10.86 -12.48
CA GLY A 457 -16.98 10.23 -13.66
C GLY A 457 -17.36 8.78 -13.43
N ARG A 458 -16.50 8.00 -12.77
CA ARG A 458 -16.76 6.61 -12.41
C ARG A 458 -17.92 6.46 -11.43
N ILE A 459 -17.96 7.26 -10.38
CA ILE A 459 -19.09 7.28 -9.44
C ILE A 459 -20.41 7.56 -10.16
N LEU A 460 -20.38 8.50 -11.12
CA LEU A 460 -21.56 8.83 -11.92
C LEU A 460 -21.98 7.67 -12.85
N LEU A 461 -21.03 6.91 -13.42
CA LEU A 461 -21.33 5.69 -14.18
C LEU A 461 -22.01 4.65 -13.29
N ASP A 462 -21.47 4.40 -12.10
CA ASP A 462 -22.01 3.41 -11.17
C ASP A 462 -23.44 3.77 -10.70
N ARG A 463 -23.75 5.08 -10.63
CA ARG A 463 -25.10 5.60 -10.32
C ARG A 463 -26.06 5.66 -11.52
N GLY A 464 -25.62 5.32 -12.72
CA GLY A 464 -26.43 5.41 -13.94
C GLY A 464 -26.54 6.83 -14.53
N ALA A 465 -25.80 7.81 -14.00
CA ALA A 465 -25.78 9.19 -14.49
C ALA A 465 -24.82 9.35 -15.68
N TYR A 466 -25.05 8.59 -16.74
CA TYR A 466 -24.08 8.38 -17.83
C TYR A 466 -23.70 9.65 -18.60
N GLN A 467 -24.65 10.57 -18.84
CA GLN A 467 -24.36 11.83 -19.56
C GLN A 467 -23.41 12.73 -18.74
N ASP A 468 -23.66 12.85 -17.44
CA ASP A 468 -22.80 13.61 -16.54
C ASP A 468 -21.41 12.96 -16.44
N ALA A 469 -21.36 11.61 -16.38
CA ALA A 469 -20.11 10.87 -16.39
C ALA A 469 -19.27 11.18 -17.64
N VAL A 470 -19.88 11.14 -18.84
CA VAL A 470 -19.20 11.50 -20.10
C VAL A 470 -18.64 12.92 -20.02
N ALA A 471 -19.40 13.90 -19.51
CA ALA A 471 -18.92 15.28 -19.40
C ALA A 471 -17.68 15.40 -18.49
N GLN A 472 -17.67 14.71 -17.35
CA GLN A 472 -16.53 14.71 -16.42
C GLN A 472 -15.31 14.00 -17.03
N LEU A 473 -15.51 12.84 -17.65
CA LEU A 473 -14.43 12.06 -18.25
C LEU A 473 -13.84 12.74 -19.50
N GLN A 474 -14.65 13.44 -20.29
CA GLN A 474 -14.13 14.31 -21.35
C GLN A 474 -13.30 15.47 -20.80
N ALA A 475 -13.72 16.07 -19.68
CA ALA A 475 -12.95 17.11 -19.00
C ALA A 475 -11.62 16.58 -18.43
N ALA A 476 -11.60 15.34 -17.94
CA ALA A 476 -10.39 14.62 -17.52
C ALA A 476 -9.47 14.35 -18.73
N ALA A 477 -10.01 13.79 -19.82
CA ALA A 477 -9.27 13.44 -21.03
C ALA A 477 -8.61 14.64 -21.73
N ARG A 478 -9.19 15.85 -21.59
CA ARG A 478 -8.59 17.11 -22.08
C ARG A 478 -7.34 17.52 -21.29
N ARG A 479 -7.27 17.17 -20.00
CA ARG A 479 -6.17 17.49 -19.09
C ARG A 479 -5.09 16.42 -19.07
N SER A 480 -5.48 15.16 -19.26
CA SER A 480 -4.59 14.03 -19.12
C SER A 480 -4.97 12.91 -20.09
N ARG A 481 -3.95 12.30 -20.70
CA ARG A 481 -4.10 11.22 -21.68
C ARG A 481 -3.80 9.84 -21.10
N GLU A 482 -3.91 9.69 -19.79
CA GLU A 482 -3.61 8.43 -19.15
C GLU A 482 -4.57 7.31 -19.60
N PRO A 483 -4.08 6.06 -19.80
CA PRO A 483 -4.88 4.93 -20.29
C PRO A 483 -6.20 4.76 -19.53
N ALA A 484 -6.16 4.79 -18.20
CA ALA A 484 -7.34 4.64 -17.35
C ALA A 484 -8.43 5.70 -17.62
N ILE A 485 -8.05 6.92 -18.01
CA ILE A 485 -9.02 7.97 -18.34
C ILE A 485 -9.68 7.68 -19.68
N GLN A 486 -8.89 7.21 -20.66
CA GLN A 486 -9.40 6.89 -22.00
C GLN A 486 -10.30 5.65 -21.98
N THR A 487 -9.96 4.64 -21.17
CA THR A 487 -10.78 3.44 -21.01
C THR A 487 -12.11 3.76 -20.33
N GLU A 488 -12.11 4.55 -19.24
CA GLU A 488 -13.35 4.96 -18.58
C GLU A 488 -14.20 5.87 -19.47
N LEU A 489 -13.60 6.78 -20.25
CA LEU A 489 -14.34 7.58 -21.22
C LEU A 489 -14.97 6.71 -22.31
N ALA A 490 -14.25 5.70 -22.82
CA ALA A 490 -14.78 4.78 -23.81
C ALA A 490 -15.97 3.99 -23.26
N TRP A 491 -15.87 3.47 -22.03
CA TRP A 491 -16.99 2.86 -21.34
C TRP A 491 -18.16 3.85 -21.18
N ALA A 492 -17.93 5.07 -20.72
CA ALA A 492 -18.98 6.07 -20.58
C ALA A 492 -19.72 6.36 -21.89
N LEU A 493 -18.99 6.47 -23.00
CA LEU A 493 -19.54 6.64 -24.34
C LEU A 493 -20.37 5.41 -24.77
N TRP A 494 -19.90 4.22 -24.45
CA TRP A 494 -20.64 2.97 -24.66
C TRP A 494 -21.99 2.97 -23.92
N TYR A 495 -22.00 3.32 -22.63
CA TYR A 495 -23.22 3.36 -21.81
C TYR A 495 -24.28 4.34 -22.32
N VAL A 496 -23.88 5.43 -22.99
CA VAL A 496 -24.82 6.38 -23.64
C VAL A 496 -25.18 5.99 -25.09
N GLY A 497 -24.78 4.81 -25.55
CA GLY A 497 -25.06 4.31 -26.91
C GLY A 497 -24.21 4.90 -28.02
N ARG A 498 -23.08 5.54 -27.69
CA ARG A 498 -22.12 6.10 -28.66
C ARG A 498 -21.00 5.09 -28.95
N GLU A 499 -21.38 3.94 -29.48
CA GLU A 499 -20.50 2.78 -29.71
C GLU A 499 -19.27 3.10 -30.58
N SER A 500 -19.48 3.80 -31.70
CA SER A 500 -18.36 4.21 -32.57
C SER A 500 -17.41 5.16 -31.86
N GLY A 501 -17.94 6.10 -31.07
CA GLY A 501 -17.13 7.03 -30.29
C GLY A 501 -16.29 6.33 -29.22
N ALA A 502 -16.82 5.27 -28.60
CA ALA A 502 -16.08 4.46 -27.64
C ALA A 502 -14.85 3.80 -28.28
N VAL A 503 -15.04 3.17 -29.46
CA VAL A 503 -13.93 2.53 -30.20
C VAL A 503 -12.94 3.58 -30.71
N ASP A 504 -13.41 4.73 -31.21
CA ASP A 504 -12.55 5.80 -31.73
C ASP A 504 -11.62 6.39 -30.66
N VAL A 505 -12.10 6.55 -29.43
CA VAL A 505 -11.30 6.99 -28.28
C VAL A 505 -10.15 6.01 -28.03
N LEU A 506 -10.43 4.71 -28.01
CA LEU A 506 -9.42 3.68 -27.76
C LEU A 506 -8.44 3.52 -28.94
N ASP A 507 -8.94 3.58 -30.18
CA ASP A 507 -8.10 3.59 -31.38
C ASP A 507 -7.13 4.78 -31.38
N SER A 508 -7.61 5.97 -30.99
CA SER A 508 -6.77 7.15 -30.83
C SER A 508 -5.74 6.99 -29.72
N ALA A 509 -6.14 6.42 -28.58
CA ALA A 509 -5.26 6.19 -27.45
C ALA A 509 -4.13 5.19 -27.78
N LEU A 510 -4.42 4.11 -28.51
CA LEU A 510 -3.41 3.14 -28.97
C LEU A 510 -2.41 3.77 -29.96
N ARG A 511 -2.88 4.62 -30.88
CA ARG A 511 -1.98 5.36 -31.79
C ARG A 511 -1.03 6.29 -31.06
N GLN A 512 -1.44 6.86 -29.93
CA GLN A 512 -0.67 7.87 -29.19
C GLN A 512 0.23 7.27 -28.10
N SER A 513 -0.23 6.23 -27.41
CA SER A 513 0.41 5.69 -26.21
C SER A 513 1.00 4.28 -26.38
N GLY A 514 0.87 3.73 -27.59
CA GLY A 514 1.28 2.37 -27.92
C GLY A 514 0.24 1.32 -27.52
N GLU A 515 0.60 0.05 -27.67
CA GLU A 515 -0.22 -1.11 -27.35
C GLU A 515 -0.30 -1.36 -25.83
N ARG A 516 -0.92 -0.43 -25.12
CA ARG A 516 -1.13 -0.49 -23.66
C ARG A 516 -2.11 -1.62 -23.29
N PRO A 517 -1.80 -2.51 -22.33
CA PRO A 517 -2.64 -3.66 -22.00
C PRO A 517 -4.06 -3.29 -21.60
N GLU A 518 -4.24 -2.22 -20.83
CA GLU A 518 -5.55 -1.77 -20.34
C GLU A 518 -6.43 -1.26 -21.47
N ILE A 519 -5.82 -0.59 -22.47
CA ILE A 519 -6.52 -0.08 -23.65
C ILE A 519 -6.88 -1.22 -24.60
N LEU A 520 -5.94 -2.15 -24.85
CA LEU A 520 -6.19 -3.36 -25.65
C LEU A 520 -7.30 -4.21 -25.02
N ARG A 521 -7.25 -4.43 -23.70
CA ARG A 521 -8.31 -5.11 -22.95
C ARG A 521 -9.66 -4.43 -23.12
N ALA A 522 -9.76 -3.13 -22.78
CA ALA A 522 -11.02 -2.40 -22.88
C ALA A 522 -11.57 -2.40 -24.31
N ARG A 523 -10.72 -2.24 -25.33
CA ARG A 523 -11.14 -2.27 -26.74
C ARG A 523 -11.59 -3.66 -27.15
N GLY A 524 -10.84 -4.69 -26.79
CA GLY A 524 -11.15 -6.09 -27.06
C GLY A 524 -12.48 -6.53 -26.44
N GLU A 525 -12.75 -6.10 -25.20
CA GLU A 525 -14.02 -6.35 -24.51
C GLU A 525 -15.20 -5.68 -25.21
N ILE A 526 -15.10 -4.38 -25.51
CA ILE A 526 -16.13 -3.64 -26.25
C ILE A 526 -16.35 -4.25 -27.65
N LEU A 527 -15.28 -4.63 -28.35
CA LEU A 527 -15.36 -5.26 -29.67
C LEU A 527 -16.01 -6.64 -29.62
N SER A 528 -15.78 -7.42 -28.56
CA SER A 528 -16.44 -8.70 -28.34
C SER A 528 -17.95 -8.51 -28.14
N ASP A 529 -18.34 -7.51 -27.34
CA ASP A 529 -19.75 -7.18 -27.12
C ASP A 529 -20.44 -6.70 -28.41
N LEU A 530 -19.73 -5.94 -29.24
CA LEU A 530 -20.12 -5.49 -30.59
C LEU A 530 -20.17 -6.59 -31.67
N ALA A 531 -19.88 -7.84 -31.31
CA ALA A 531 -19.78 -8.96 -32.25
C ALA A 531 -18.78 -8.72 -33.40
N ARG A 532 -17.59 -8.20 -33.07
CA ARG A 532 -16.43 -8.04 -33.97
C ARG A 532 -15.28 -8.97 -33.54
N PRO A 533 -15.44 -10.29 -33.69
CA PRO A 533 -14.59 -11.28 -33.02
C PRO A 533 -13.13 -11.25 -33.49
N GLU A 534 -12.83 -10.97 -34.76
CA GLU A 534 -11.45 -11.01 -35.27
C GLU A 534 -10.57 -9.92 -34.64
N ARG A 535 -11.11 -8.69 -34.55
CA ARG A 535 -10.41 -7.59 -33.88
C ARG A 535 -10.33 -7.81 -32.37
N ALA A 536 -11.40 -8.35 -31.76
CA ALA A 536 -11.42 -8.66 -30.33
C ALA A 536 -10.34 -9.71 -29.98
N LEU A 537 -10.26 -10.82 -30.73
CA LEU A 537 -9.24 -11.85 -30.53
C LEU A 537 -7.81 -11.33 -30.76
N SER A 538 -7.63 -10.41 -31.72
CA SER A 538 -6.33 -9.77 -31.96
C SER A 538 -5.85 -8.95 -30.76
N ASP A 539 -6.75 -8.16 -30.15
CA ASP A 539 -6.40 -7.33 -28.99
C ASP A 539 -6.25 -8.16 -27.72
N LEU A 540 -7.23 -9.01 -27.42
CA LEU A 540 -7.23 -9.85 -26.24
C LEU A 540 -6.06 -10.84 -26.27
N GLY A 541 -5.73 -11.39 -27.44
CA GLY A 541 -4.59 -12.29 -27.61
C GLY A 541 -3.23 -11.70 -27.21
N LYS A 542 -3.07 -10.37 -27.29
CA LYS A 542 -1.84 -9.66 -26.89
C LYS A 542 -1.73 -9.42 -25.40
N VAL A 543 -2.82 -9.58 -24.65
CA VAL A 543 -2.88 -9.38 -23.19
C VAL A 543 -3.08 -10.72 -22.46
N LYS A 544 -2.43 -11.78 -22.97
CA LYS A 544 -2.38 -13.08 -22.30
C LYS A 544 -1.24 -13.11 -21.27
N PRO A 545 -1.38 -13.89 -20.17
CA PRO A 545 -2.59 -14.62 -19.76
C PRO A 545 -3.74 -13.69 -19.34
N HIS A 546 -4.98 -14.16 -19.47
CA HIS A 546 -6.16 -13.39 -19.06
C HIS A 546 -6.38 -13.54 -17.56
N GLU A 547 -5.81 -12.62 -16.78
CA GLU A 547 -5.86 -12.68 -15.32
C GLU A 547 -7.19 -12.13 -14.75
N GLN A 548 -8.00 -11.43 -15.56
CA GLN A 548 -9.31 -10.91 -15.18
C GLN A 548 -10.46 -11.75 -15.75
N PRO A 549 -11.48 -12.09 -14.93
CA PRO A 549 -12.65 -12.84 -15.40
C PRO A 549 -13.40 -12.14 -16.55
N SER A 550 -13.53 -10.81 -16.52
CA SER A 550 -14.19 -10.04 -17.59
C SER A 550 -13.50 -10.15 -18.94
N THR A 551 -12.18 -10.04 -18.93
CA THR A 551 -11.33 -10.20 -20.12
C THR A 551 -11.38 -11.64 -20.62
N GLN A 552 -11.34 -12.62 -19.72
CA GLN A 552 -11.45 -14.04 -20.06
C GLN A 552 -12.83 -14.36 -20.68
N ALA A 553 -13.93 -13.85 -20.12
CA ALA A 553 -15.27 -14.02 -20.67
C ALA A 553 -15.44 -13.32 -22.02
N ALA A 554 -14.84 -12.14 -22.22
CA ALA A 554 -14.84 -11.47 -23.52
C ALA A 554 -14.04 -12.24 -24.58
N TYR A 555 -12.91 -12.83 -24.20
CA TYR A 555 -12.13 -13.69 -25.10
C TYR A 555 -12.90 -14.96 -25.46
N ALA A 556 -13.55 -15.60 -24.48
CA ALA A 556 -14.42 -16.75 -24.71
C ALA A 556 -15.58 -16.40 -25.65
N LEU A 557 -16.24 -15.25 -25.46
CA LEU A 557 -17.30 -14.79 -26.36
C LEU A 557 -16.79 -14.55 -27.77
N ALA A 558 -15.62 -13.93 -27.93
CA ALA A 558 -15.03 -13.69 -29.24
C ALA A 558 -14.70 -15.01 -29.97
N LEU A 559 -14.23 -16.04 -29.25
CA LEU A 559 -14.03 -17.39 -29.80
C LEU A 559 -15.35 -18.05 -30.22
N ALA A 560 -16.41 -17.90 -29.43
CA ALA A 560 -17.72 -18.46 -29.78
C ALA A 560 -18.25 -17.84 -31.07
N LEU A 561 -18.19 -16.51 -31.18
CA LEU A 561 -18.64 -15.75 -32.34
C LEU A 561 -17.77 -15.98 -33.59
N SER A 562 -16.50 -16.38 -33.44
CA SER A 562 -15.66 -16.81 -34.56
C SER A 562 -15.86 -18.29 -34.96
N GLY A 563 -16.76 -19.02 -34.30
CA GLY A 563 -17.10 -20.42 -34.57
C GLY A 563 -16.30 -21.46 -33.78
N ASP A 564 -15.36 -21.05 -32.91
CA ASP A 564 -14.51 -21.92 -32.09
C ASP A 564 -15.20 -22.31 -30.76
N VAL A 565 -16.46 -22.75 -30.83
CA VAL A 565 -17.37 -22.97 -29.68
C VAL A 565 -16.77 -23.87 -28.59
N ARG A 566 -16.06 -24.95 -28.96
CA ARG A 566 -15.44 -25.85 -27.97
C ARG A 566 -14.41 -25.12 -27.10
N LYS A 567 -13.51 -24.36 -27.73
CA LYS A 567 -12.50 -23.57 -27.02
C LYS A 567 -13.15 -22.43 -26.23
N ALA A 568 -14.23 -21.86 -26.76
CA ALA A 568 -14.98 -20.81 -26.08
C ALA A 568 -15.52 -21.29 -24.73
N VAL A 569 -16.16 -22.47 -24.69
CA VAL A 569 -16.69 -23.06 -23.44
C VAL A 569 -15.57 -23.38 -22.45
N GLU A 570 -14.44 -23.92 -22.91
CA GLU A 570 -13.25 -24.19 -22.08
C GLU A 570 -12.62 -22.90 -21.53
N ALA A 571 -12.75 -21.80 -22.26
CA ALA A 571 -12.19 -20.50 -21.89
C ALA A 571 -13.09 -19.69 -20.95
N VAL A 572 -14.34 -20.09 -20.69
CA VAL A 572 -15.23 -19.35 -19.77
C VAL A 572 -14.60 -19.32 -18.36
N PRO A 573 -14.52 -18.15 -17.70
CA PRO A 573 -13.95 -18.07 -16.36
C PRO A 573 -14.81 -18.83 -15.34
N ARG A 574 -14.24 -19.09 -14.17
CA ARG A 574 -15.05 -19.51 -13.03
C ARG A 574 -16.00 -18.38 -12.65
N LEU A 575 -17.30 -18.69 -12.54
CA LEU A 575 -18.35 -17.74 -12.19
C LEU A 575 -18.88 -18.03 -10.79
N ASP A 576 -19.03 -17.00 -9.98
CA ASP A 576 -19.51 -17.03 -8.59
C ASP A 576 -20.65 -16.02 -8.38
N VAL A 577 -21.13 -15.90 -7.14
CA VAL A 577 -22.26 -15.02 -6.78
C VAL A 577 -21.97 -13.54 -7.07
N ASP A 578 -20.70 -13.16 -7.06
CA ASP A 578 -20.24 -11.78 -7.10
C ASP A 578 -19.72 -11.33 -8.47
N SER A 579 -19.63 -12.26 -9.42
CA SER A 579 -19.29 -11.97 -10.82
C SER A 579 -20.14 -10.82 -11.37
N ASP A 580 -19.49 -9.87 -12.03
CA ASP A 580 -20.15 -8.68 -12.55
C ASP A 580 -21.16 -9.02 -13.66
N ALA A 581 -22.09 -8.10 -13.88
CA ALA A 581 -23.19 -8.32 -14.80
C ALA A 581 -22.72 -8.54 -16.25
N ALA A 582 -21.66 -7.85 -16.70
CA ALA A 582 -21.16 -7.97 -18.06
C ALA A 582 -20.46 -9.33 -18.28
N THR A 583 -19.64 -9.79 -17.34
CA THR A 583 -19.02 -11.12 -17.37
C THR A 583 -20.05 -12.22 -17.42
N LEU A 584 -21.07 -12.16 -16.56
CA LEU A 584 -22.18 -13.13 -16.55
C LEU A 584 -22.92 -13.16 -17.90
N LEU A 585 -23.17 -11.99 -18.50
CA LEU A 585 -23.86 -11.91 -19.79
C LEU A 585 -22.99 -12.42 -20.94
N ARG A 586 -21.68 -12.14 -20.96
CA ARG A 586 -20.75 -12.68 -21.97
C ARG A 586 -20.70 -14.21 -21.89
N ALA A 587 -20.63 -14.78 -20.69
CA ALA A 587 -20.72 -16.21 -20.48
C ALA A 587 -22.08 -16.79 -20.92
N ALA A 588 -23.19 -16.09 -20.64
CA ALA A 588 -24.51 -16.48 -21.13
C ALA A 588 -24.56 -16.57 -22.66
N ARG A 589 -23.99 -15.58 -23.35
CA ARG A 589 -23.88 -15.56 -24.81
C ARG A 589 -23.00 -16.70 -25.35
N VAL A 590 -21.91 -17.03 -24.68
CA VAL A 590 -21.09 -18.21 -25.03
C VAL A 590 -21.91 -19.50 -24.94
N MET A 591 -22.69 -19.67 -23.86
CA MET A 591 -23.56 -20.84 -23.69
C MET A 591 -24.66 -20.90 -24.75
N LYS A 592 -25.17 -19.74 -25.19
CA LYS A 592 -26.14 -19.66 -26.29
C LYS A 592 -25.55 -20.17 -27.60
N GLU A 593 -24.37 -19.69 -27.99
CA GLU A 593 -23.66 -20.16 -29.19
C GLU A 593 -23.29 -21.65 -29.11
N ALA A 594 -23.12 -22.19 -27.89
CA ALA A 594 -22.90 -23.60 -27.64
C ALA A 594 -24.18 -24.47 -27.65
N GLY A 595 -25.36 -23.87 -27.89
CA GLY A 595 -26.66 -24.57 -27.86
C GLY A 595 -27.12 -24.98 -26.45
N ARG A 596 -26.54 -24.39 -25.39
CA ARG A 596 -26.89 -24.63 -23.98
C ARG A 596 -27.90 -23.59 -23.48
N ASP A 597 -29.07 -23.57 -24.10
CA ASP A 597 -30.09 -22.51 -23.92
C ASP A 597 -30.54 -22.31 -22.47
N SER A 598 -30.79 -23.39 -21.72
CA SER A 598 -31.21 -23.30 -20.31
C SER A 598 -30.14 -22.63 -19.43
N GLU A 599 -28.87 -22.89 -19.71
CA GLU A 599 -27.77 -22.29 -18.96
C GLU A 599 -27.51 -20.84 -19.37
N ALA A 600 -27.63 -20.54 -20.66
CA ALA A 600 -27.61 -19.17 -21.17
C ALA A 600 -28.69 -18.31 -20.50
N SER A 601 -29.93 -18.80 -20.45
CA SER A 601 -31.05 -18.12 -19.77
C SER A 601 -30.78 -17.92 -18.27
N ARG A 602 -30.30 -18.97 -17.57
CA ARG A 602 -29.93 -18.87 -16.14
C ARG A 602 -28.85 -17.81 -15.89
N LEU A 603 -27.80 -17.77 -16.70
CA LEU A 603 -26.72 -16.79 -16.58
C LEU A 603 -27.20 -15.39 -16.93
N ALA A 604 -28.08 -15.24 -17.92
CA ALA A 604 -28.70 -13.95 -18.28
C ALA A 604 -29.59 -13.40 -17.15
N CYS A 605 -30.39 -14.25 -16.49
CA CYS A 605 -31.15 -13.86 -15.28
C CYS A 605 -30.21 -13.36 -14.18
N ARG A 606 -29.12 -14.10 -13.91
CA ARG A 606 -28.11 -13.68 -12.91
C ARG A 606 -27.45 -12.36 -13.28
N ALA A 607 -27.13 -12.13 -14.56
CA ALA A 607 -26.61 -10.86 -15.03
C ALA A 607 -27.61 -9.71 -14.79
N ARG A 608 -28.90 -9.97 -15.04
CA ARG A 608 -29.99 -9.00 -14.84
C ARG A 608 -30.23 -8.66 -13.38
N GLU A 609 -30.10 -9.62 -12.49
CA GLU A 609 -30.30 -9.50 -11.05
C GLU A 609 -29.00 -9.17 -10.29
N SER A 610 -27.89 -9.01 -11.01
CA SER A 610 -26.58 -8.80 -10.41
C SER A 610 -26.59 -7.58 -9.49
N ARG A 611 -26.00 -7.77 -8.30
CA ARG A 611 -25.73 -6.71 -7.32
C ARG A 611 -24.31 -6.14 -7.47
N GLY A 612 -23.70 -6.29 -8.65
CA GLY A 612 -22.44 -5.61 -9.00
C GLY A 612 -22.58 -4.09 -8.84
N ARG A 613 -21.45 -3.39 -8.68
CA ARG A 613 -21.45 -1.92 -8.58
C ARG A 613 -21.90 -1.27 -9.87
N ARG A 614 -21.49 -1.82 -11.02
CA ARG A 614 -21.84 -1.26 -12.32
C ARG A 614 -22.99 -2.06 -12.97
N PRO A 615 -24.12 -1.41 -13.29
CA PRO A 615 -25.23 -2.08 -13.98
C PRO A 615 -24.89 -2.41 -15.43
N LEU A 616 -25.64 -3.30 -16.06
CA LEU A 616 -25.52 -3.54 -17.51
C LEU A 616 -25.80 -2.24 -18.30
N PRO A 617 -25.04 -1.97 -19.37
CA PRO A 617 -25.41 -0.98 -20.37
C PRO A 617 -26.84 -1.23 -20.88
N PRO A 618 -27.61 -0.18 -21.21
CA PRO A 618 -28.98 -0.33 -21.71
C PRO A 618 -29.10 -1.33 -22.88
N GLN A 619 -28.14 -1.29 -23.81
CA GLN A 619 -28.11 -2.17 -24.99
C GLN A 619 -27.85 -3.64 -24.62
N LEU A 620 -27.01 -3.87 -23.59
CA LEU A 620 -26.73 -5.21 -23.07
C LEU A 620 -27.87 -5.73 -22.18
N THR A 621 -28.62 -4.83 -21.55
CA THR A 621 -29.86 -5.19 -20.84
C THR A 621 -30.88 -5.81 -21.80
N GLU A 622 -31.11 -5.18 -22.96
CA GLU A 622 -31.99 -5.76 -23.99
C GLU A 622 -31.49 -7.11 -24.51
N ALA A 623 -30.17 -7.29 -24.62
CA ALA A 623 -29.59 -8.57 -25.01
C ALA A 623 -29.82 -9.66 -23.94
N ALA A 624 -29.71 -9.32 -22.65
CA ALA A 624 -30.02 -10.22 -21.56
C ALA A 624 -31.50 -10.63 -21.59
N ASP A 625 -32.42 -9.67 -21.76
CA ASP A 625 -33.87 -9.93 -21.80
C ASP A 625 -34.25 -10.88 -22.96
N ARG A 626 -33.60 -10.74 -24.12
CA ARG A 626 -33.78 -11.68 -25.24
C ARG A 626 -33.36 -13.11 -24.90
N LEU A 627 -32.25 -13.29 -24.19
CA LEU A 627 -31.77 -14.62 -23.78
C LEU A 627 -32.71 -15.26 -22.74
N ILE A 628 -33.27 -14.47 -21.83
CA ILE A 628 -34.25 -14.92 -20.84
C ILE A 628 -35.54 -15.37 -21.56
N GLY A 629 -36.00 -14.61 -22.55
CA GLY A 629 -37.21 -14.90 -23.31
C GLY A 629 -37.12 -16.12 -24.23
N THR A 630 -35.92 -16.57 -24.63
CA THR A 630 -35.75 -17.73 -25.53
C THR A 630 -36.04 -19.10 -24.91
N THR A 631 -36.36 -19.16 -23.61
CA THR A 631 -36.71 -20.40 -22.88
C THR A 631 -38.21 -20.58 -22.62
N ALA A 632 -39.09 -19.76 -23.21
CA ALA A 632 -40.54 -19.89 -23.10
C ALA A 632 -41.15 -20.74 -24.23
#